data_AF-A0A835LV52-F1
#
_entry.id   AF-A0A835LV52-F1
#
_cell.length_a   1.000
_cell.length_b   1.000
_cell.length_c   1.000
_cell.angle_alpha   90.00
_cell.angle_beta   90.00
_cell.angle_gamma   90.00
#
_symmetry.space_group_name_H-M   'P 1'
#
loop_
_entity.id
_entity.type
_entity.pdbx_description
1 polymer ?
#
loop_
_entity_poly.entity_id
_entity_poly.type
_entity_poly.pdbx_seq_one_letter_code
_entity_poly.pdbx_strand_id
1 'polypeptide(L)'
;MGDHIVSAFEGNSNLLWAERLEGQKTAAIEILQQFYWEILDWLIVPGGNLGNIYAFYKGFHMCKELGLVDRMPKLVKANSTFASAIQIGDLVSIGRALYDLQNSNGIVEEAMEEELMNAMAQSHLSGMFICPHTGVALSALAKLRKSGVIYINIT
;
A
#
# COMPACT_ATOMS: atom_id res chain seq x y z
N MET A 1 -18.23 7.59 10.19
CA MET A 1 -17.26 7.58 9.09
C MET A 1 -16.20 6.59 9.51
N GLY A 2 -16.22 5.38 8.96
CA GLY A 2 -15.37 4.27 9.41
C GLY A 2 -13.99 4.35 8.77
N ASP A 3 -12.95 3.87 9.47
CA ASP A 3 -11.59 3.87 8.94
C ASP A 3 -11.47 2.74 7.90
N HIS A 4 -11.45 3.09 6.62
CA HIS A 4 -11.33 2.11 5.55
C HIS A 4 -9.85 1.84 5.25
N ILE A 5 -9.40 0.59 5.43
CA ILE A 5 -8.01 0.14 5.23
C ILE A 5 -7.98 -0.94 4.15
N VAL A 6 -7.14 -0.75 3.12
CA VAL A 6 -6.94 -1.72 2.03
C VAL A 6 -5.45 -2.05 1.85
N SER A 7 -5.16 -3.32 1.56
CA SER A 7 -3.84 -3.84 1.17
C SER A 7 -3.93 -4.46 -0.22
N ALA A 8 -2.99 -4.14 -1.12
CA ALA A 8 -3.01 -4.58 -2.52
C ALA A 8 -1.65 -5.15 -3.00
N PHE A 9 -1.70 -6.16 -3.89
CA PHE A 9 -0.54 -6.89 -4.44
C PHE A 9 -0.72 -7.17 -5.95
N GLU A 10 0.36 -7.12 -6.75
CA GLU A 10 0.36 -7.60 -8.14
C GLU A 10 1.77 -8.00 -8.65
N GLY A 11 1.84 -8.94 -9.61
CA GLY A 11 3.06 -9.60 -10.13
C GLY A 11 3.87 -8.84 -11.19
N ASN A 12 5.05 -9.36 -11.59
CA ASN A 12 6.11 -8.61 -12.30
C ASN A 12 6.52 -9.17 -13.70
N SER A 13 6.56 -8.32 -14.74
CA SER A 13 7.15 -8.58 -16.08
C SER A 13 7.76 -7.31 -16.73
N ASN A 14 8.93 -7.40 -17.35
CA ASN A 14 9.85 -6.25 -17.55
C ASN A 14 9.77 -5.47 -18.89
N LEU A 15 8.86 -5.77 -19.83
CA LEU A 15 8.93 -5.21 -21.19
C LEU A 15 8.06 -3.96 -21.46
N LEU A 16 7.13 -3.58 -20.57
CA LEU A 16 6.16 -2.48 -20.77
C LEU A 16 5.84 -1.73 -19.45
N TRP A 17 6.86 -1.22 -18.76
CA TRP A 17 6.74 -0.71 -17.39
C TRP A 17 5.77 0.48 -17.21
N ALA A 18 5.70 1.40 -18.17
CA ALA A 18 4.83 2.58 -18.08
C ALA A 18 3.35 2.21 -18.28
N GLU A 19 3.06 1.33 -19.23
CA GLU A 19 1.70 0.82 -19.47
C GLU A 19 1.19 -0.01 -18.29
N ARG A 20 2.09 -0.76 -17.63
CA ARG A 20 1.75 -1.49 -16.40
C ARG A 20 1.31 -0.56 -15.28
N LEU A 21 1.97 0.59 -15.09
CA LEU A 21 1.54 1.58 -14.09
C LEU A 21 0.16 2.17 -14.42
N GLU A 22 -0.14 2.38 -15.71
CA GLU A 22 -1.46 2.83 -16.16
C GLU A 22 -2.55 1.78 -15.94
N GLY A 23 -2.22 0.48 -16.04
CA GLY A 23 -3.12 -0.60 -15.63
C GLY A 23 -3.29 -0.65 -14.12
N GLN A 24 -2.19 -0.65 -13.37
CA GLN A 24 -2.19 -0.80 -11.91
C GLN A 24 -2.94 0.31 -11.17
N LYS A 25 -2.96 1.53 -11.72
CA LYS A 25 -3.71 2.63 -11.10
C LYS A 25 -5.21 2.37 -11.05
N THR A 26 -5.77 1.50 -11.91
CA THR A 26 -7.21 1.20 -11.91
C THR A 26 -7.62 0.50 -10.63
N ALA A 27 -6.72 -0.22 -9.96
CA ALA A 27 -7.00 -0.78 -8.64
C ALA A 27 -7.37 0.31 -7.61
N ALA A 28 -6.78 1.51 -7.69
CA ALA A 28 -7.18 2.64 -6.84
C ALA A 28 -8.60 3.13 -7.18
N ILE A 29 -8.95 3.15 -8.46
CA ILE A 29 -10.27 3.56 -8.95
C ILE A 29 -11.33 2.53 -8.52
N GLU A 30 -11.03 1.24 -8.64
CA GLU A 30 -11.91 0.15 -8.20
C GLU A 30 -12.13 0.18 -6.69
N ILE A 31 -11.09 0.45 -5.90
CA ILE A 31 -11.24 0.67 -4.45
C ILE A 31 -12.24 1.80 -4.20
N LEU A 32 -12.04 2.98 -4.81
CA LEU A 32 -12.99 4.09 -4.64
C LEU A 32 -14.41 3.70 -5.05
N GLN A 33 -14.55 3.01 -6.18
CA GLN A 33 -15.86 2.56 -6.67
C GLN A 33 -16.54 1.60 -5.68
N GLN A 34 -15.79 0.65 -5.10
CA GLN A 34 -16.29 -0.31 -4.10
C GLN A 34 -16.70 0.37 -2.78
N PHE A 35 -16.04 1.49 -2.45
CA PHE A 35 -16.38 2.32 -1.29
C PHE A 35 -17.32 3.48 -1.66
N TYR A 36 -18.13 3.37 -2.73
CA TYR A 36 -19.11 4.39 -3.12
C TYR A 36 -18.53 5.80 -3.31
N TRP A 37 -17.29 5.87 -3.81
CA TRP A 37 -16.49 7.09 -3.96
C TRP A 37 -16.14 7.76 -2.62
N GLU A 38 -16.28 7.03 -1.51
CA GLU A 38 -15.70 7.43 -0.23
C GLU A 38 -14.22 7.06 -0.21
N ILE A 39 -13.41 8.05 0.13
CA ILE A 39 -11.96 7.95 0.16
C ILE A 39 -11.48 7.30 1.45
N LEU A 40 -10.48 6.42 1.33
CA LEU A 40 -9.84 5.76 2.46
C LEU A 40 -9.05 6.75 3.32
N ASP A 41 -8.89 6.45 4.61
CA ASP A 41 -7.95 7.19 5.47
C ASP A 41 -6.51 6.73 5.25
N TRP A 42 -6.32 5.42 5.10
CA TRP A 42 -5.01 4.80 4.96
C TRP A 42 -5.00 3.74 3.86
N LEU A 43 -3.97 3.77 3.02
CA LEU A 43 -3.66 2.69 2.08
C LEU A 43 -2.29 2.11 2.43
N ILE A 44 -2.22 0.81 2.69
CA ILE A 44 -0.95 0.14 3.03
C ILE A 44 -0.49 -0.67 1.82
N VAL A 45 0.68 -0.32 1.28
CA VAL A 45 1.25 -0.93 0.08
C VAL A 45 2.57 -1.62 0.44
N PRO A 46 2.69 -2.94 0.23
CA PRO A 46 3.96 -3.64 0.37
C PRO A 46 5.01 -3.08 -0.59
N GLY A 47 6.17 -2.70 -0.04
CA GLY A 47 7.32 -2.15 -0.75
C GLY A 47 8.16 -3.26 -1.37
N GLY A 48 7.90 -3.54 -2.66
CA GLY A 48 8.81 -4.27 -3.54
C GLY A 48 9.57 -3.31 -4.47
N ASN A 49 9.28 -3.37 -5.78
CA ASN A 49 9.89 -2.51 -6.80
C ASN A 49 9.37 -1.04 -6.82
N LEU A 50 8.65 -0.60 -5.79
CA LEU A 50 8.10 0.76 -5.63
C LEU A 50 7.14 1.28 -6.72
N GLY A 51 6.91 0.54 -7.81
CA GLY A 51 5.93 0.94 -8.85
C GLY A 51 4.50 0.98 -8.33
N ASN A 52 4.13 0.05 -7.44
CA ASN A 52 2.76 -0.08 -6.95
C ASN A 52 2.29 1.15 -6.15
N ILE A 53 3.15 1.68 -5.25
CA ILE A 53 2.77 2.87 -4.46
C ILE A 53 2.48 4.07 -5.37
N TYR A 54 3.27 4.22 -6.44
CA TYR A 54 3.06 5.26 -7.45
C TYR A 54 1.81 5.04 -8.28
N ALA A 55 1.52 3.81 -8.69
CA ALA A 55 0.30 3.49 -9.42
C ALA A 55 -0.96 3.84 -8.59
N PHE A 56 -0.98 3.46 -7.31
CA PHE A 56 -2.06 3.83 -6.40
C PHE A 56 -2.17 5.34 -6.24
N TYR A 57 -1.05 6.03 -5.95
CA TYR A 57 -1.04 7.49 -5.85
C TYR A 57 -1.62 8.14 -7.11
N LYS A 58 -1.17 7.71 -8.29
CA LYS A 58 -1.63 8.25 -9.57
C LYS A 58 -3.13 8.03 -9.78
N GLY A 59 -3.66 6.87 -9.41
CA GLY A 59 -5.09 6.57 -9.52
C GLY A 59 -5.94 7.45 -8.61
N PHE A 60 -5.58 7.57 -7.32
CA PHE A 60 -6.27 8.46 -6.38
C PHE A 60 -6.15 9.94 -6.79
N HIS A 61 -4.97 10.36 -7.23
CA HIS A 61 -4.73 11.73 -7.69
C HIS A 61 -5.58 12.08 -8.91
N MET A 62 -5.64 11.18 -9.89
CA MET A 62 -6.50 11.36 -11.07
C MET A 62 -7.97 11.49 -10.69
N CYS A 63 -8.48 10.64 -9.77
CA CYS A 63 -9.86 10.76 -9.29
C CYS A 63 -10.11 12.08 -8.57
N LYS A 64 -9.13 12.58 -7.81
CA LYS A 64 -9.21 13.89 -7.16
C LYS A 64 -9.21 15.04 -8.17
N GLU A 65 -8.34 15.01 -9.18
CA GLU A 65 -8.28 16.02 -10.25
C GLU A 65 -9.58 16.07 -11.08
N LEU A 66 -10.23 14.92 -11.26
CA LEU A 66 -11.53 14.81 -11.93
C LEU A 66 -12.72 15.19 -11.03
N GLY A 67 -12.50 15.50 -9.75
CA GLY A 67 -13.55 15.85 -8.79
C GLY A 67 -14.41 14.67 -8.34
N LEU A 68 -13.95 13.43 -8.53
CA LEU A 68 -14.64 12.22 -8.04
C LEU A 68 -14.45 12.03 -6.54
N VAL A 69 -13.36 12.55 -5.98
CA VAL A 69 -13.06 12.60 -4.55
C VAL A 69 -12.44 13.97 -4.20
N ASP A 70 -12.52 14.38 -2.94
CA ASP A 70 -12.07 15.69 -2.48
C ASP A 70 -10.68 15.68 -1.79
N ARG A 71 -10.21 14.51 -1.34
CA ARG A 71 -8.92 14.33 -0.67
C ARG A 71 -8.15 13.10 -1.16
N MET A 72 -6.89 13.02 -0.73
CA MET A 72 -6.01 11.86 -0.92
C MET A 72 -6.03 10.96 0.33
N PRO A 73 -5.78 9.64 0.19
CA PRO A 73 -5.53 8.78 1.34
C PRO A 73 -4.09 8.97 1.82
N LYS A 74 -3.80 8.68 3.10
CA LYS A 74 -2.42 8.61 3.58
C LYS A 74 -1.80 7.28 3.13
N LEU A 75 -0.67 7.33 2.45
CA LEU A 75 -0.01 6.13 1.94
C LEU A 75 0.97 5.57 2.96
N VAL A 76 0.92 4.27 3.23
CA VAL A 76 1.94 3.56 4.03
C VAL A 76 2.70 2.62 3.12
N LYS A 77 4.02 2.79 3.04
CA LYS A 77 4.91 1.83 2.39
C LYS A 77 5.42 0.84 3.44
N ALA A 78 5.09 -0.44 3.30
CA ALA A 78 5.52 -1.49 4.22
C ALA A 78 6.69 -2.30 3.64
N ASN A 79 7.89 -2.23 4.23
CA ASN A 79 9.10 -2.93 3.74
C ASN A 79 9.43 -4.16 4.59
N SER A 80 10.05 -5.20 4.02
CA SER A 80 10.63 -6.30 4.79
C SER A 80 12.04 -5.98 5.31
N THR A 81 12.53 -6.68 6.34
CA THR A 81 13.92 -6.53 6.84
C THR A 81 14.83 -7.75 6.58
N PHE A 82 16.14 -7.46 6.50
CA PHE A 82 17.36 -8.28 6.54
C PHE A 82 17.61 -9.55 5.68
N ALA A 83 16.84 -9.84 4.62
CA ALA A 83 17.27 -10.80 3.58
C ALA A 83 17.23 -10.22 2.15
N SER A 84 18.37 -9.67 1.70
CA SER A 84 18.85 -9.66 0.29
C SER A 84 18.01 -9.03 -0.85
N ALA A 85 17.14 -8.04 -0.65
CA ALA A 85 16.42 -7.40 -1.79
C ALA A 85 16.42 -5.86 -1.81
N ILE A 86 17.31 -5.23 -1.04
CA ILE A 86 17.93 -3.96 -1.49
C ILE A 86 18.75 -4.19 -2.80
N GLN A 87 18.86 -5.45 -3.27
CA GLN A 87 19.34 -5.90 -4.58
C GLN A 87 18.36 -5.70 -5.77
N ILE A 88 17.32 -4.87 -5.69
CA ILE A 88 16.86 -4.23 -6.93
C ILE A 88 17.75 -3.01 -7.14
N GLY A 89 18.94 -3.26 -7.68
CA GLY A 89 20.00 -2.29 -7.99
C GLY A 89 19.64 -1.27 -9.07
N ASP A 90 18.35 -1.11 -9.36
CA ASP A 90 17.83 -0.04 -10.20
C ASP A 90 16.44 0.33 -9.67
N LEU A 91 16.40 1.09 -8.59
CA LEU A 91 15.17 1.66 -8.08
C LEU A 91 14.75 2.82 -9.00
N VAL A 92 14.30 2.46 -10.21
CA VAL A 92 13.82 3.39 -11.27
C VAL A 92 12.74 4.35 -10.73
N SER A 93 12.11 4.04 -9.60
CA SER A 93 10.98 4.77 -9.02
C SER A 93 11.19 5.34 -7.60
N ILE A 94 12.41 5.40 -7.03
CA ILE A 94 12.59 6.06 -5.70
C ILE A 94 12.03 7.48 -5.69
N GLY A 95 12.37 8.29 -6.70
CA GLY A 95 11.95 9.68 -6.75
C GLY A 95 10.43 9.83 -6.78
N ARG A 96 9.74 8.89 -7.43
CA ARG A 96 8.27 8.82 -7.47
C ARG A 96 7.70 8.42 -6.12
N ALA A 97 8.20 7.34 -5.52
CA ALA A 97 7.74 6.90 -4.21
C ALA A 97 7.93 7.99 -3.13
N LEU A 98 9.03 8.75 -3.17
CA LEU A 98 9.23 9.90 -2.28
C LEU A 98 8.22 11.02 -2.55
N TYR A 99 7.98 11.35 -3.82
CA TYR A 99 6.97 12.31 -4.21
C TYR A 99 5.57 11.90 -3.72
N ASP A 100 5.21 10.63 -3.88
CA ASP A 100 3.89 10.11 -3.47
C ASP A 100 3.72 10.17 -1.95
N LEU A 101 4.75 9.75 -1.19
CA LEU A 101 4.74 9.80 0.27
C LEU A 101 4.65 11.24 0.78
N GLN A 102 5.38 12.18 0.17
CA GLN A 102 5.31 13.59 0.56
C GLN A 102 3.93 14.20 0.30
N ASN A 103 3.37 14.00 -0.90
CA ASN A 103 2.10 14.61 -1.29
C ASN A 103 0.87 13.94 -0.66
N SER A 104 1.01 12.71 -0.15
CA SER A 104 -0.05 12.01 0.60
C SER A 104 0.08 12.12 2.11
N ASN A 105 1.13 12.79 2.63
CA ASN A 105 1.50 12.73 4.04
C ASN A 105 1.64 11.27 4.55
N GLY A 106 2.30 10.46 3.73
CA GLY A 106 2.49 9.03 3.90
C GLY A 106 3.65 8.66 4.82
N ILE A 107 3.68 7.39 5.23
CA ILE A 107 4.63 6.81 6.19
C ILE A 107 5.35 5.63 5.53
N VAL A 108 6.60 5.40 5.93
CA VAL A 108 7.32 4.17 5.60
C VAL A 108 7.48 3.37 6.88
N GLU A 109 7.10 2.10 6.85
CA GLU A 109 7.17 1.18 7.98
C GLU A 109 7.88 -0.11 7.57
N GLU A 110 8.61 -0.72 8.49
CA GLU A 110 9.37 -1.95 8.23
C GLU A 110 8.75 -3.15 8.97
N ALA A 111 8.95 -4.36 8.45
CA ALA A 111 8.48 -5.62 9.00
C ALA A 111 9.61 -6.65 8.98
N MET A 112 9.94 -7.18 10.15
CA MET A 112 10.91 -8.26 10.29
C MET A 112 10.35 -9.58 9.75
N GLU A 113 11.24 -10.50 9.36
CA GLU A 113 10.86 -11.85 8.92
C GLU A 113 9.97 -12.56 9.95
N GLU A 114 10.32 -12.48 11.23
CA GLU A 114 9.48 -13.05 12.28
C GLU A 114 8.10 -12.37 12.35
N GLU A 115 8.05 -11.04 12.21
CA GLU A 115 6.81 -10.28 12.30
C GLU A 115 5.89 -10.56 11.10
N LEU A 116 6.43 -10.64 9.89
CA LEU A 116 5.65 -10.95 8.70
C LEU A 116 5.17 -12.40 8.71
N MET A 117 6.00 -13.35 9.16
CA MET A 117 5.60 -14.76 9.29
C MET A 117 4.53 -14.93 10.36
N ASN A 118 4.64 -14.23 11.49
CA ASN A 118 3.61 -14.20 12.52
C ASN A 118 2.30 -13.59 12.00
N ALA A 119 2.38 -12.48 11.24
CA ALA A 119 1.21 -11.85 10.63
C ALA A 119 0.53 -12.78 9.58
N MET A 120 1.32 -13.51 8.78
CA MET A 120 0.81 -14.53 7.87
C MET A 120 0.10 -15.65 8.62
N ALA A 121 0.73 -16.22 9.64
CA ALA A 121 0.14 -17.28 10.43
C ALA A 121 -1.19 -16.83 11.06
N GLN A 122 -1.23 -15.62 11.64
CA GLN A 122 -2.46 -15.06 12.20
C GLN A 122 -3.55 -14.84 11.14
N SER A 123 -3.19 -14.34 9.96
CA SER A 123 -4.12 -14.16 8.84
C SER A 123 -4.65 -15.51 8.30
N HIS A 124 -3.83 -16.55 8.31
CA HIS A 124 -4.25 -17.90 7.93
C HIS A 124 -5.26 -18.49 8.91
N LEU A 125 -5.14 -18.19 10.20
CA LEU A 125 -6.12 -18.59 11.21
C LEU A 125 -7.49 -17.92 11.01
N SER A 126 -7.54 -16.74 10.37
CA SER A 126 -8.81 -16.07 10.02
C SER A 126 -9.42 -16.56 8.69
N GLY A 127 -8.87 -17.63 8.10
CA GLY A 127 -9.35 -18.21 6.85
C GLY A 127 -8.82 -17.52 5.58
N MET A 128 -7.93 -16.54 5.70
CA MET A 128 -7.26 -15.95 4.54
C MET A 128 -6.08 -16.81 4.12
N PHE A 129 -5.68 -16.79 2.84
CA PHE A 129 -4.45 -17.43 2.39
C PHE A 129 -3.55 -16.41 1.71
N ILE A 130 -2.78 -15.70 2.54
CA ILE A 130 -2.02 -14.53 2.09
C ILE A 130 -0.58 -14.86 1.69
N CYS A 131 -0.01 -14.02 0.82
CA CYS A 131 1.41 -14.08 0.44
C CYS A 131 2.31 -13.32 1.43
N PRO A 132 3.65 -13.51 1.39
CA PRO A 132 4.60 -12.81 2.28
C PRO A 132 4.50 -11.28 2.24
N HIS A 133 4.26 -10.70 1.07
CA HIS A 133 4.10 -9.24 0.93
C HIS A 133 2.87 -8.72 1.69
N THR A 134 1.79 -9.50 1.72
CA THR A 134 0.61 -9.13 2.52
C THR A 134 0.94 -9.28 4.02
N GLY A 135 1.76 -10.25 4.40
CA GLY A 135 2.30 -10.36 5.77
C GLY A 135 3.07 -9.11 6.20
N VAL A 136 3.87 -8.54 5.30
CA VAL A 136 4.59 -7.27 5.52
C VAL A 136 3.61 -6.11 5.74
N ALA A 137 2.56 -5.98 4.92
CA ALA A 137 1.54 -4.95 5.10
C ALA A 137 0.77 -5.11 6.42
N LEU A 138 0.41 -6.34 6.81
CA LEU A 138 -0.28 -6.60 8.07
C LEU A 138 0.62 -6.34 9.29
N SER A 139 1.92 -6.64 9.19
CA SER A 139 2.89 -6.29 10.22
C SER A 139 3.00 -4.77 10.39
N ALA A 140 3.13 -4.01 9.28
CA ALA A 140 3.13 -2.56 9.31
C ALA A 140 1.84 -1.98 9.91
N LEU A 141 0.67 -2.54 9.53
CA LEU A 141 -0.61 -2.17 10.13
C LEU A 141 -0.60 -2.39 11.65
N ALA A 142 -0.15 -3.56 12.11
CA ALA A 142 -0.10 -3.87 13.53
C ALA A 142 0.80 -2.90 14.32
N LYS A 143 1.94 -2.50 13.75
CA LYS A 143 2.85 -1.49 14.35
C LYS A 143 2.20 -0.12 14.43
N LEU A 144 1.61 0.35 13.34
CA LEU A 144 0.96 1.66 13.28
C LEU A 144 -0.27 1.74 14.19
N ARG A 145 -0.96 0.62 14.39
CA ARG A 145 -2.04 0.47 15.39
C ARG A 145 -1.48 0.56 16.81
N LYS A 146 -0.39 -0.18 17.10
CA LYS A 146 0.25 -0.20 18.43
C LYS A 146 0.86 1.15 18.82
N SER A 147 1.37 1.91 17.86
CA SER A 147 1.93 3.25 18.08
C SER A 147 0.88 4.36 18.14
N GLY A 148 -0.41 4.04 17.90
CA GLY A 148 -1.50 5.01 17.91
C GLY A 148 -1.56 5.92 16.67
N VAL A 149 -0.78 5.62 15.63
CA VAL A 149 -0.83 6.35 14.35
C VAL A 149 -2.12 6.03 13.58
N ILE A 150 -2.54 4.76 13.60
CA ILE A 150 -3.84 4.30 13.08
C ILE A 150 -4.73 3.94 14.27
N TYR A 151 -5.82 4.67 14.47
CA TYR A 151 -6.83 4.38 15.50
C TYR A 151 -7.96 3.49 14.95
N ILE A 152 -8.79 2.94 15.84
CA ILE A 152 -10.08 2.34 15.46
C ILE A 152 -11.11 3.32 15.97
N ASN A 153 -11.87 3.91 15.07
CA ASN A 153 -13.12 4.54 15.43
C ASN A 153 -14.19 3.46 15.63
N ILE A 154 -14.35 2.96 16.86
CA ILE A 154 -15.52 2.16 17.21
C ILE A 154 -16.69 3.15 17.26
N THR A 155 -17.47 3.21 16.19
CA THR A 155 -18.74 3.94 16.15
C THR A 155 -19.89 2.96 16.26
#